data_AF-A0A7T5E5T7-F1
#
_entry.id   AF-A0A7T5E5T7-F1
#
_cell.length_a   1.000
_cell.length_b   1.000
_cell.length_c   1.000
_cell.angle_alpha   90.00
_cell.angle_beta   90.00
_cell.angle_gamma   90.00
#
_symmetry.space_group_name_H-M   'P 1'
#
loop_
_entity.id
_entity.type
_entity.pdbx_description
1 polymer ?
#
loop_
_entity_poly.entity_id
_entity_poly.type
_entity_poly.pdbx_seq_one_letter_code
_entity_poly.pdbx_strand_id
1 'polypeptide(L)' 'MNTLKEIAQVRKSDRTNLILAISERLNLEKAGVDVNQVPVPIVWFKNKLQPKAVLEILDP' A
#
# COMPACT_ATOMS: atom_id res chain seq x y z
N MET A 1 -15.87 -0.34 4.92
CA MET A 1 -14.46 -0.15 5.33
C MET A 1 -13.90 0.96 4.45
N ASN A 2 -13.66 2.14 5.01
CA ASN A 2 -13.32 3.35 4.23
C ASN A 2 -11.80 3.47 4.04
N THR A 3 -11.32 3.02 2.89
CA THR A 3 -9.90 2.93 2.47
C THR A 3 -9.11 4.25 2.64
N LEU A 4 -9.77 5.40 2.53
CA LEU A 4 -9.13 6.71 2.70
C LEU A 4 -8.71 7.01 4.16
N LYS A 5 -9.44 6.45 5.13
CA LYS A 5 -9.19 6.68 6.56
C LYS A 5 -7.91 5.97 7.02
N GLU A 6 -7.66 4.79 6.48
CA GLU A 6 -6.46 3.99 6.74
C GLU A 6 -5.20 4.69 6.19
N ILE A 7 -5.27 5.22 4.96
CA ILE A 7 -4.15 5.96 4.33
C ILE A 7 -3.80 7.24 5.12
N ALA A 8 -4.81 7.99 5.59
CA ALA A 8 -4.60 9.18 6.40
C ALA A 8 -3.99 8.86 7.79
N GLN A 9 -4.32 7.69 8.36
CA GLN A 9 -3.71 7.23 9.62
C GLN A 9 -2.25 6.84 9.45
N VAL A 10 -1.89 6.16 8.36
CA VAL A 10 -0.48 5.86 8.03
C VAL A 10 0.34 7.15 7.95
N ARG A 11 -0.16 8.17 7.22
CA ARG A 11 0.50 9.48 7.10
C ARG A 11 0.71 10.22 8.43
N LYS A 12 -0.18 10.01 9.41
CA LYS A 12 -0.08 10.62 10.75
C LYS A 12 0.74 9.81 11.76
N SER A 13 1.07 8.56 11.45
CA SER A 13 1.54 7.60 12.46
C SER A 13 3.02 7.72 12.81
N ASP A 14 3.81 8.56 12.11
CA ASP A 14 5.28 8.67 12.26
C ASP A 14 6.00 7.30 12.21
N ARG A 15 5.33 6.29 11.63
CA ARG A 15 5.84 4.92 11.53
C ARG A 15 6.41 4.69 10.15
N THR A 16 7.72 4.47 10.12
CA THR A 16 8.48 4.09 8.93
C THR A 16 8.38 2.60 8.58
N ASN A 17 7.80 1.77 9.46
CA ASN A 17 7.80 0.31 9.31
C ASN A 17 6.46 -0.21 8.75
N LEU A 18 5.96 0.42 7.71
CA LEU A 18 4.68 0.08 7.10
C LEU A 18 4.88 -0.25 5.62
N ILE A 19 4.17 -1.27 5.15
CA ILE A 19 4.08 -1.64 3.73
C ILE A 19 2.60 -1.66 3.37
N LEU A 20 2.26 -1.04 2.24
CA LEU A 20 0.90 -1.04 1.73
C LEU A 20 0.73 -2.13 0.68
N ALA A 21 -0.03 -3.18 0.99
CA ALA A 21 -0.40 -4.20 0.02
C ALA A 21 -1.67 -3.79 -0.71
N ILE A 22 -1.61 -3.61 -2.04
CA ILE A 22 -2.74 -3.20 -2.85
C ILE A 22 -3.11 -4.30 -3.85
N SER A 23 -4.40 -4.65 -3.89
CA SER A 23 -4.89 -5.56 -4.92
C SER A 23 -4.89 -4.86 -6.28
N GLU A 24 -4.33 -5.49 -7.31
CA GLU A 24 -4.38 -4.99 -8.70
C GLU A 24 -5.81 -4.90 -9.26
N ARG A 25 -6.78 -5.53 -8.60
CA ARG A 25 -8.19 -5.43 -8.98
C ARG A 25 -8.83 -4.10 -8.54
N LEU A 26 -8.15 -3.33 -7.69
CA LEU A 26 -8.60 -1.99 -7.30
C LEU A 26 -8.30 -1.00 -8.42
N ASN A 27 -9.33 -0.30 -8.86
CA ASN A 27 -9.17 0.86 -9.74
C ASN A 27 -8.97 2.10 -8.88
N LEU A 28 -7.72 2.40 -8.55
CA LEU A 28 -7.35 3.53 -7.69
C LEU A 28 -7.53 4.90 -8.36
N GLU A 29 -7.40 4.96 -9.70
CA GLU A 29 -7.65 6.17 -10.47
C GLU A 29 -9.11 6.63 -10.32
N LYS A 30 -10.07 5.69 -10.41
CA LYS A 30 -11.49 5.97 -10.14
C LYS A 30 -11.76 6.37 -8.69
N ALA A 31 -10.91 5.95 -7.77
CA ALA A 31 -11.00 6.32 -6.35
C ALA A 31 -10.34 7.66 -6.02
N GLY A 32 -9.71 8.32 -7.01
CA GLY A 32 -9.01 9.59 -6.82
C GLY A 32 -7.74 9.46 -5.97
N VAL A 33 -7.13 8.27 -5.93
CA VAL A 33 -5.93 8.00 -5.12
C VAL A 33 -4.70 8.07 -6.01
N ASP A 34 -3.82 9.03 -5.72
CA ASP A 34 -2.49 9.11 -6.32
C ASP A 34 -1.49 8.27 -5.50
N VAL A 35 -1.11 7.12 -6.05
CA VAL A 35 -0.15 6.19 -5.43
C VAL A 35 1.23 6.80 -5.27
N ASN A 36 1.59 7.80 -6.06
CA ASN A 36 2.88 8.49 -5.95
C ASN A 36 2.97 9.35 -4.68
N GLN A 37 1.84 9.67 -4.06
CA GLN A 37 1.78 10.41 -2.80
C GLN A 37 1.75 9.51 -1.56
N VAL A 38 1.89 8.21 -1.72
CA VAL A 38 1.92 7.27 -0.59
C VAL A 38 3.37 7.21 -0.07
N PRO A 39 3.65 7.65 1.17
CA PRO A 39 5.02 7.77 1.68
C PRO A 39 5.60 6.44 2.19
N VAL A 40 4.98 5.31 1.82
CA VAL A 40 5.36 3.97 2.27
C VAL A 40 5.49 3.04 1.07
N PRO A 41 6.36 2.03 1.11
CA PRO A 41 6.48 1.06 0.03
C PRO A 41 5.16 0.35 -0.28
N ILE A 42 4.91 0.06 -1.56
CA ILE A 42 3.69 -0.59 -2.03
C ILE A 42 4.03 -1.96 -2.63
N VAL A 43 3.32 -3.01 -2.18
CA VAL A 43 3.32 -4.33 -2.84
C VAL A 43 2.00 -4.50 -3.59
N TRP A 44 2.08 -4.73 -4.90
CA TRP A 44 0.91 -5.08 -5.70
C TRP A 44 0.68 -6.59 -5.71
N PHE A 45 -0.58 -7.01 -5.61
CA PHE A 45 -0.91 -8.42 -5.68
C PHE A 45 -2.23 -8.69 -6.42
N LYS A 46 -2.31 -9.81 -7.14
CA LYS A 46 -3.54 -10.23 -7.85
C LYS A 46 -4.49 -11.02 -6.96
N ASN A 47 -4.09 -12.23 -6.58
CA ASN A 47 -4.94 -13.18 -5.85
C ASN A 47 -4.47 -13.37 -4.40
N LYS A 48 -3.18 -13.60 -4.20
CA LYS A 48 -2.57 -13.79 -2.89
C LYS A 48 -1.29 -12.96 -2.84
N LEU A 49 -1.05 -12.33 -1.70
CA LEU A 49 0.21 -11.65 -1.41
C LEU A 49 1.30 -12.71 -1.24
N GLN A 50 2.34 -12.65 -2.07
CA GLN A 50 3.45 -13.60 -2.01
C GLN A 50 4.46 -13.13 -0.95
N PRO A 51 4.88 -14.00 0.00
CA PRO A 51 5.88 -13.62 1.00
C PRO A 51 7.17 -13.08 0.36
N LYS A 52 7.60 -13.66 -0.75
CA LYS A 52 8.77 -13.19 -1.50
C LYS A 52 8.65 -11.72 -1.91
N ALA A 53 7.51 -11.32 -2.47
CA ALA A 53 7.29 -9.94 -2.91
C ALA A 53 7.27 -8.93 -1.75
N VAL A 54 6.94 -9.39 -0.53
CA VAL A 54 7.02 -8.56 0.68
C VAL A 54 8.48 -8.43 1.13
N LEU A 55 9.23 -9.53 1.11
CA LEU A 55 10.64 -9.56 1.53
C LEU A 55 11.53 -8.72 0.60
N GLU A 56 11.30 -8.75 -0.71
CA GLU A 56 12.03 -7.93 -1.70
C GLU A 56 11.90 -6.42 -1.45
N ILE A 57 10.88 -5.99 -0.71
CA ILE A 57 10.69 -4.59 -0.32
C ILE A 57 11.36 -4.26 1.02
N LEU A 58 11.50 -5.25 1.90
CA LEU A 58 12.09 -5.09 3.24
C LEU A 58 13.62 -5.17 3.23
N ASP A 59 14.19 -5.93 2.30
CA ASP A 59 15.63 -6.25 2.23
C ASP A 59 16.10 -6.11 0.76
N PRO A 60 16.37 -4.88 0.28
CA PRO A 60 16.72 -4.59 -1.11
C PRO A 60 18.15 -4.97 -1.51
#